data_AF-A0A537D0P4-F1
#
_entry.id   AF-A0A537D0P4-F1
#
_cell.length_a   1.000
_cell.length_b   1.000
_cell.length_c   1.000
_cell.angle_alpha   90.00
_cell.angle_beta   90.00
_cell.angle_gamma   90.00
#
_symmetry.space_group_name_H-M   'P 1'
#
loop_
_entity.id
_entity.type
_entity.pdbx_description
1 polymer ?
#
loop_
_entity_poly.entity_id
_entity_poly.type
_entity_poly.pdbx_seq_one_letter_code
_entity_poly.pdbx_strand_id
1 'polypeptide(L)' 'MTGEATMNEVLLAERALYRAMIAKDFAALQRILAPDLVYAHSTAVAETKQEYLAGVAAGLYDYESIVSHDVRVR' A
#
# COMPACT_ATOMS: atom_id res chain seq x y z
N MET A 1 10.50 -24.41 -8.30
CA MET A 1 9.08 -24.15 -7.99
C MET A 1 8.86 -23.02 -6.95
N THR A 2 9.88 -22.23 -6.59
CA THR A 2 9.74 -21.22 -5.51
C THR A 2 9.64 -19.78 -6.01
N GLY A 3 10.36 -19.41 -7.08
CA GLY A 3 10.37 -18.02 -7.58
C GLY A 3 9.02 -17.52 -8.12
N GLU A 4 8.35 -18.32 -8.95
CA GLU A 4 7.06 -17.93 -9.56
C GLU A 4 5.94 -17.74 -8.53
N ALA A 5 5.94 -18.56 -7.47
CA ALA A 5 5.01 -18.43 -6.35
C ALA A 5 5.24 -17.12 -5.58
N THR A 6 6.48 -16.78 -5.26
CA THR A 6 6.83 -15.51 -4.61
C THR A 6 6.47 -14.30 -5.47
N MET A 7 6.70 -14.36 -6.77
CA MET A 7 6.31 -13.27 -7.68
C MET A 7 4.80 -13.03 -7.66
N ASN A 8 4.02 -14.10 -7.62
CA ASN A 8 2.56 -14.02 -7.53
C ASN A 8 2.10 -13.45 -6.16
N GLU A 9 2.75 -13.83 -5.07
CA GLU A 9 2.46 -13.27 -3.74
C GLU A 9 2.66 -11.75 -3.69
N VAL A 10 3.72 -11.24 -4.32
CA VAL A 10 3.98 -9.79 -4.43
C VAL A 10 2.86 -9.08 -5.19
N LEU A 11 2.41 -9.64 -6.32
CA LEU A 11 1.30 -9.08 -7.10
C LEU A 11 -0.02 -9.09 -6.33
N LEU A 12 -0.28 -10.13 -5.54
CA LEU A 12 -1.47 -10.22 -4.72
C LEU A 12 -1.43 -9.21 -3.57
N ALA A 13 -0.27 -9.04 -2.93
CA ALA A 13 -0.05 -8.05 -1.88
C ALA A 13 -0.24 -6.62 -2.38
N GLU A 14 0.31 -6.27 -3.55
CA GLU A 14 0.11 -4.97 -4.20
C GLU A 14 -1.38 -4.69 -4.42
N ARG A 15 -2.10 -5.63 -5.05
CA ARG A 15 -3.52 -5.47 -5.32
C ARG A 15 -4.34 -5.33 -4.04
N ALA A 16 -3.95 -6.02 -2.96
CA ALA A 16 -4.59 -5.88 -1.66
C ALA A 16 -4.35 -4.49 -1.05
N LEU A 17 -3.12 -3.97 -1.15
CA LEU A 17 -2.78 -2.63 -0.71
C LEU A 17 -3.63 -1.57 -1.43
N TYR A 18 -3.70 -1.62 -2.76
CA TYR A 18 -4.48 -0.63 -3.53
C TYR A 18 -5.97 -0.66 -3.22
N ARG A 19 -6.56 -1.86 -3.11
CA ARG A 19 -7.97 -1.98 -2.68
C ARG A 19 -8.19 -1.37 -1.30
N ALA A 20 -7.28 -1.60 -0.36
CA ALA A 20 -7.39 -1.06 0.99
C ALA A 20 -7.23 0.47 1.01
N MET A 21 -6.34 1.04 0.19
CA MET A 21 -6.16 2.49 0.06
C MET A 21 -7.41 3.17 -0.50
N ILE A 22 -7.98 2.64 -1.59
CA ILE A 22 -9.19 3.19 -2.23
C ILE A 22 -10.39 3.08 -1.28
N ALA A 23 -10.56 1.93 -0.62
CA ALA A 23 -11.66 1.69 0.31
C ALA A 23 -11.47 2.37 1.69
N LYS A 24 -10.30 2.99 1.94
CA LYS A 24 -9.89 3.48 3.28
C LYS A 24 -10.03 2.39 4.36
N ASP A 25 -9.73 1.14 4.01
CA ASP A 25 -9.81 -0.02 4.92
C ASP A 25 -8.61 0.00 5.89
N PHE A 26 -8.80 0.74 6.99
CA PHE A 26 -7.79 0.92 8.02
C PHE A 26 -7.28 -0.40 8.61
N ALA A 27 -8.17 -1.37 8.84
CA ALA A 27 -7.80 -2.65 9.43
C ALA A 27 -6.95 -3.49 8.48
N ALA A 28 -7.26 -3.46 7.18
CA ALA A 28 -6.41 -4.09 6.17
C ALA A 28 -5.05 -3.38 6.05
N LEU A 29 -5.03 -2.05 5.96
CA LEU A 29 -3.78 -1.28 5.89
C LEU A 29 -2.89 -1.55 7.12
N GLN A 30 -3.46 -1.62 8.32
CA GLN A 30 -2.71 -1.93 9.53
C GLN A 30 -2.04 -3.32 9.48
N ARG A 31 -2.66 -4.31 8.82
CA ARG A 31 -2.08 -5.66 8.65
C ARG A 31 -1.04 -5.72 7.52
N ILE A 32 -1.30 -5.03 6.41
CA ILE A 32 -0.46 -5.10 5.20
C ILE A 32 0.85 -4.34 5.39
N LEU A 33 0.81 -3.17 6.02
CA LEU A 33 1.97 -2.29 6.13
C LEU A 33 2.96 -2.80 7.18
N ALA A 34 4.24 -2.85 6.85
CA ALA A 34 5.29 -3.23 7.78
C ALA A 34 5.44 -2.21 8.92
N PRO A 35 5.84 -2.63 10.15
CA PRO A 35 6.00 -1.71 11.29
C PRO A 35 6.98 -0.56 11.03
N ASP A 36 7.97 -0.79 10.17
CA ASP A 36 9.06 0.12 9.79
C ASP A 36 8.82 0.87 8.47
N LEU A 37 7.58 0.89 7.97
CA LEU A 37 7.22 1.65 6.76
C LEU A 37 7.64 3.12 6.89
N VAL A 38 8.30 3.60 5.83
CA VAL A 38 8.48 5.01 5.53
C VAL A 38 7.74 5.32 4.23
N TYR A 39 6.64 6.06 4.33
CA TYR A 39 5.84 6.49 3.19
C TYR A 39 6.32 7.87 2.73
N ALA A 40 7.00 7.93 1.58
CA ALA A 40 7.50 9.17 1.00
C ALA A 40 6.49 9.74 -0.01
N HIS A 41 6.03 10.96 0.24
CA HIS A 41 5.15 11.71 -0.65
C HIS A 41 5.94 12.40 -1.77
N SER A 42 5.25 12.81 -2.83
CA SER A 42 5.85 13.60 -3.93
C SER A 42 6.39 14.97 -3.48
N THR A 43 5.97 15.43 -2.31
CA THR A 43 6.45 16.65 -1.63
C THR A 43 7.73 16.42 -0.82
N ALA A 44 8.30 15.21 -0.86
CA ALA A 44 9.42 14.76 -0.03
C ALA A 44 9.14 14.67 1.48
N VAL A 45 7.89 14.89 1.91
CA VAL A 45 7.45 14.55 3.27
C VAL A 45 7.49 13.03 3.42
N ALA A 46 8.14 12.56 4.48
CA ALA A 46 8.18 11.16 4.84
C ALA A 46 7.35 10.94 6.10
N GLU A 47 6.49 9.94 6.08
CA GLU A 47 5.64 9.53 7.20
C GLU A 47 5.99 8.12 7.65
N THR A 48 5.95 7.89 8.95
CA THR A 48 5.91 6.54 9.53
C THR A 48 4.58 5.86 9.22
N LYS A 49 4.50 4.53 9.42
CA LYS A 49 3.22 3.80 9.38
C LYS A 49 2.12 4.45 10.21
N GLN A 50 2.44 4.90 11.42
CA GLN A 50 1.45 5.47 12.35
C GLN A 50 0.90 6.81 11.83
N GLU A 51 1.78 7.68 11.31
CA GLU A 51 1.41 8.97 10.74
C GLU A 51 0.56 8.79 9.47
N TYR A 52 0.98 7.92 8.56
CA TYR A 52 0.21 7.60 7.37
C TYR A 52 -1.20 7.07 7.71
N LEU A 53 -1.30 6.11 8.63
CA LEU A 53 -2.58 5.56 9.08
C LEU A 53 -3.46 6.60 9.77
N ALA A 54 -2.88 7.53 10.55
CA ALA A 54 -3.62 8.64 11.13
C ALA A 54 -4.17 9.57 10.04
N GLY A 55 -3.38 9.85 8.99
CA GLY A 55 -3.82 10.62 7.83
C GLY A 55 -4.96 9.95 7.07
N VAL A 56 -4.91 8.63 6.87
CA VAL A 56 -6.02 7.86 6.28
C VAL A 56 -7.29 7.98 7.13
N ALA A 57 -7.17 7.81 8.46
CA ALA A 57 -8.31 7.89 9.38
C ALA A 57 -8.93 9.31 9.44
N ALA A 58 -8.09 10.34 9.29
CA ALA A 58 -8.52 11.73 9.18
C ALA A 58 -9.07 12.11 7.78
N GLY A 59 -9.03 11.18 6.81
CA GLY A 59 -9.50 11.41 5.45
C GLY A 59 -8.60 12.33 4.62
N LEU A 60 -7.31 12.46 4.97
CA LEU A 60 -6.37 13.33 4.25
C LEU A 60 -6.05 12.86 2.83
N TYR A 61 -6.22 11.57 2.55
CA TYR A 61 -5.99 10.97 1.24
C TYR A 61 -7.29 10.39 0.70
N ASP A 62 -7.63 10.74 -0.54
CA ASP A 62 -8.81 10.27 -1.24
C ASP A 62 -8.43 9.73 -2.61
N TYR A 63 -8.18 8.42 -2.67
CA TYR A 63 -7.81 7.74 -3.90
C TYR A 63 -9.08 7.24 -4.61
N GLU A 64 -9.42 7.85 -5.74
CA GLU A 64 -10.54 7.39 -6.57
C GLU A 64 -10.20 6.07 -7.28
N SER A 65 -8.98 5.97 -7.82
CA SER A 65 -8.52 4.80 -8.58
C SER A 65 -7.01 4.64 -8.51
N ILE A 66 -6.57 3.39 -8.40
CA ILE A 66 -5.16 2.99 -8.49
C ILE A 66 -5.11 1.72 -9.36
N VAL A 67 -4.42 1.80 -10.49
CA VAL A 67 -4.29 0.71 -11.47
C VAL A 67 -2.82 0.52 -11.82
N SER A 68 -2.33 -0.72 -11.74
CA SER A 68 -0.98 -1.08 -12.21
C SER A 68 -1.00 -1.31 -13.72
N HIS A 69 0.04 -0.85 -14.41
CA HIS A 69 0.23 -1.05 -15.86
C HIS A 69 1.62 -1.64 -16.10
N ASP A 70 1.76 -2.53 -17.08
CA ASP A 70 3.05 -3.11 -17.53
C ASP A 70 3.93 -3.74 -16.41
N VAL A 71 3.29 -4.33 -15.39
CA VAL A 71 3.97 -4.89 -14.22
C VAL A 71 4.84 -6.09 -14.59
N ARG A 72 6.13 -6.03 -14.23
CA ARG A 72 7.10 -7.12 -14.39
C ARG A 72 7.80 -7.38 -13.06
N VAL A 73 7.51 -8.52 -12.45
CA VAL A 73 8.21 -9.03 -11.26
C VAL A 73 9.35 -9.94 -11.74
N ARG A 74 10.51 -9.93 -11.07
CA ARG A 74 11.73 -10.67 -11.45
C ARG A 74 12.38 -11.27 -10.22
#